data_AF-A0A382S379-F1
#
_entry.id   AF-A0A382S379-F1
#
_cell.length_a   1.000
_cell.length_b   1.000
_cell.length_c   1.000
_cell.angle_alpha   90.00
_cell.angle_beta   90.00
_cell.angle_gamma   90.00
#
_symmetry.space_group_name_H-M   'P 1'
#
loop_
_entity.id
_entity.type
_entity.pdbx_description
1 polymer ?
#
loop_
_entity_poly.entity_id
_entity_poly.type
_entity_poly.pdbx_seq_one_letter_code
_entity_poly.pdbx_strand_id
1 'polypeptide(L)'
;MQTQKTFQVFIFFIAGALISPSFLFANPFNQLVEQKQILKNRFGIGTLECFPFTKEIGFTEDQIPLIEKCLQGVTTLNEALAQIGNADYKEVGISNRFLKTAGFHTILIDWKASPSELVRFLNHRLNTEAQLEFLDKIRLLKKKIASR
;
A
#
# COMPACT_ATOMS: atom_id res chain seq x y z
N MET A 1 22.53 -44.37 37.46
CA MET A 1 21.26 -43.63 37.49
C MET A 1 21.46 -42.18 37.03
N GLN A 2 22.12 -41.96 35.88
CA GLN A 2 22.53 -40.62 35.40
C GLN A 2 22.32 -40.43 33.88
N THR A 3 21.89 -41.48 33.19
CA THR A 3 21.55 -41.50 31.76
C THR A 3 20.07 -41.19 31.46
N GLN A 4 19.21 -41.19 32.48
CA GLN A 4 17.77 -40.95 32.31
C GLN A 4 17.39 -39.46 32.28
N LYS A 5 18.21 -38.59 32.90
CA LYS A 5 17.96 -37.15 32.98
C LYS A 5 18.35 -36.38 31.71
N THR A 6 19.32 -36.86 30.95
CA THR A 6 19.76 -36.23 29.69
C THR A 6 18.79 -36.48 28.54
N PHE A 7 18.08 -37.61 28.54
CA PHE A 7 17.09 -37.92 27.49
C PHE A 7 15.80 -37.08 27.63
N GLN A 8 15.40 -36.73 28.86
CA GLN A 8 14.23 -35.88 29.10
C GLN A 8 14.43 -34.42 28.68
N VAL A 9 15.67 -33.91 28.71
CA VAL A 9 15.97 -32.55 28.25
C VAL A 9 15.91 -32.45 26.72
N PHE A 10 16.34 -33.49 26.00
CA PHE A 10 16.23 -33.53 24.53
C PHE A 10 14.78 -33.59 24.04
N ILE A 11 13.88 -34.28 24.75
CA ILE A 11 12.46 -34.36 24.39
C ILE A 11 11.76 -32.99 24.54
N PHE A 12 12.12 -32.20 25.55
CA PHE A 12 11.57 -30.85 25.73
C PHE A 12 12.03 -29.85 24.66
N PHE A 13 13.24 -30.01 24.11
CA PHE A 13 13.73 -29.17 23.02
C PHE A 13 13.08 -29.50 21.66
N ILE A 14 12.71 -30.76 21.41
CA ILE A 14 12.02 -31.16 20.17
C ILE A 14 10.53 -30.80 20.24
N ALA A 15 9.90 -30.88 21.41
CA ALA A 15 8.51 -30.45 21.60
C ALA A 15 8.32 -28.92 21.52
N GLY A 16 9.33 -28.14 21.93
CA GLY A 16 9.32 -26.67 21.82
C GLY A 16 9.57 -26.14 20.39
N ALA A 17 10.20 -26.93 19.52
CA ALA A 17 10.47 -26.54 18.13
C ALA A 17 9.28 -26.75 17.17
N LEU A 18 8.23 -27.47 17.61
CA LEU A 18 7.10 -27.85 16.76
C LEU A 18 5.86 -26.95 16.89
N ILE A 19 5.92 -25.88 17.69
CA ILE A 19 4.80 -24.97 17.88
C ILE A 19 5.25 -23.51 17.74
N SER A 20 5.51 -23.10 16.51
CA SER A 20 5.27 -21.72 16.10
C SER A 20 4.87 -21.68 14.62
N PRO A 21 3.95 -20.76 14.27
CA PRO A 21 2.63 -21.15 13.82
C PRO A 21 2.55 -21.17 12.30
N SER A 22 1.43 -21.69 11.83
CA SER A 22 0.87 -21.65 10.48
C SER A 22 0.99 -20.29 9.76
N PHE A 23 2.21 -19.92 9.35
CA PHE A 23 2.51 -18.88 8.36
C PHE A 23 2.66 -19.48 6.95
N LEU A 24 2.24 -20.73 6.75
CA LEU A 24 2.68 -21.47 5.57
C LEU A 24 2.11 -20.94 4.25
N PHE A 25 0.96 -20.27 4.20
CA PHE A 25 0.56 -19.47 3.03
C PHE A 25 -0.46 -18.40 3.44
N ALA A 26 -0.02 -17.17 3.74
CA ALA A 26 -0.96 -16.06 3.82
C ALA A 26 -1.48 -15.76 2.41
N ASN A 27 -2.78 -15.96 2.17
CA ASN A 27 -3.42 -15.57 0.90
C ASN A 27 -3.09 -14.08 0.61
N PRO A 28 -2.73 -13.69 -0.63
CA PRO A 28 -2.44 -12.31 -1.01
C PRO A 28 -3.47 -11.27 -0.51
N PHE A 29 -4.74 -11.66 -0.39
CA PHE A 29 -5.78 -10.83 0.20
C PHE A 29 -5.51 -10.51 1.69
N ASN A 30 -5.13 -11.51 2.49
CA ASN A 30 -4.81 -11.30 3.90
C ASN A 30 -3.57 -10.42 4.06
N GLN A 31 -2.57 -10.60 3.19
CA GLN A 31 -1.38 -9.73 3.16
C GLN A 31 -1.76 -8.29 2.80
N LEU A 32 -2.69 -8.07 1.87
CA LEU A 32 -3.22 -6.74 1.58
C LEU A 32 -3.94 -6.10 2.77
N VAL A 33 -4.73 -6.89 3.52
CA VAL A 33 -5.37 -6.40 4.75
C VAL A 33 -4.33 -5.95 5.77
N GLU A 34 -3.27 -6.72 5.95
CA GLU A 34 -2.16 -6.36 6.84
C GLU A 34 -1.43 -5.09 6.36
N GLN A 35 -1.07 -5.02 5.08
CA GLN A 35 -0.42 -3.84 4.52
C GLN A 35 -1.30 -2.60 4.65
N LYS A 36 -2.62 -2.71 4.47
CA LYS A 36 -3.55 -1.59 4.70
C LYS A 36 -3.48 -1.07 6.14
N GLN A 37 -3.36 -1.96 7.12
CA GLN A 37 -3.18 -1.54 8.52
C GLN A 37 -1.82 -0.86 8.74
N ILE A 38 -0.75 -1.35 8.11
CA ILE A 38 0.58 -0.72 8.17
C ILE A 38 0.51 0.69 7.58
N LEU A 39 -0.09 0.85 6.40
CA LEU A 39 -0.25 2.16 5.75
C LEU A 39 -1.00 3.16 6.63
N LYS A 40 -2.09 2.71 7.25
CA LYS A 40 -2.88 3.54 8.17
C LYS A 40 -2.10 3.92 9.42
N ASN A 41 -1.53 2.94 10.11
CA ASN A 41 -0.95 3.14 11.44
C ASN A 41 0.42 3.82 11.40
N ARG A 42 1.23 3.54 10.37
CA ARG A 42 2.61 4.05 10.26
C ARG A 42 2.69 5.33 9.46
N PHE A 43 1.86 5.50 8.43
CA PHE A 43 1.95 6.61 7.49
C PHE A 43 0.69 7.49 7.42
N GLY A 44 -0.36 7.17 8.18
CA GLY A 44 -1.59 7.98 8.22
C GLY A 44 -2.44 7.89 6.95
N ILE A 45 -2.19 6.89 6.09
CA ILE A 45 -2.94 6.67 4.85
C ILE A 45 -4.18 5.84 5.19
N GLY A 46 -5.32 6.52 5.30
CA GLY A 46 -6.58 5.91 5.74
C GLY A 46 -7.26 5.04 4.68
N THR A 47 -7.01 5.34 3.41
CA THR A 47 -7.67 4.68 2.27
C THR A 47 -6.63 4.04 1.35
N LEU A 48 -6.84 2.76 1.07
CA LEU A 48 -6.14 2.01 0.04
C LEU A 48 -7.18 1.42 -0.91
N GLU A 49 -7.06 1.76 -2.20
CA GLU A 49 -7.87 1.21 -3.28
C GLU A 49 -6.99 0.41 -4.25
N CYS A 50 -7.41 -0.79 -4.60
CA CYS A 50 -6.79 -1.58 -5.65
C CYS A 50 -7.56 -1.42 -6.96
N PHE A 51 -6.85 -1.14 -8.06
CA PHE A 51 -7.37 -1.00 -9.43
C PHE A 51 -8.40 0.13 -9.65
N PRO A 52 -8.24 1.33 -9.05
CA PRO A 52 -9.10 2.44 -9.40
C PRO A 52 -9.02 2.67 -10.93
N PHE A 53 -10.19 2.87 -11.55
CA PHE A 53 -10.37 3.08 -13.00
C PHE A 53 -10.18 1.84 -13.91
N THR A 54 -10.05 0.63 -13.38
CA THR A 54 -10.11 -0.59 -14.20
C THR A 54 -11.57 -0.93 -14.49
N LYS A 55 -11.96 -0.87 -15.77
CA LYS A 55 -13.35 -1.07 -16.21
C LYS A 55 -13.78 -2.55 -16.26
N GLU A 56 -12.85 -3.48 -16.13
CA GLU A 56 -13.05 -4.93 -16.32
C GLU A 56 -12.80 -5.70 -15.00
N ILE A 57 -13.54 -5.36 -13.94
CA ILE A 57 -13.52 -6.13 -12.68
C ILE A 57 -14.81 -6.98 -12.62
N GLY A 58 -14.65 -8.31 -12.64
CA GLY A 58 -15.73 -9.30 -12.57
C GLY A 58 -15.27 -10.53 -11.77
N PHE A 59 -16.18 -11.29 -11.16
CA PHE A 59 -15.81 -12.40 -10.28
C PHE A 59 -15.35 -13.65 -11.06
N THR A 60 -14.17 -13.59 -11.69
CA THR A 60 -13.60 -14.69 -12.49
C THR A 60 -12.16 -15.01 -12.03
N GLU A 61 -11.73 -16.26 -12.19
CA GLU A 61 -10.43 -16.74 -11.66
C GLU A 61 -9.20 -16.04 -12.27
N ASP A 62 -9.36 -15.47 -13.47
CA ASP A 62 -8.38 -14.62 -14.15
C ASP A 62 -8.12 -13.27 -13.44
N GLN A 63 -8.85 -12.97 -12.36
CA GLN A 63 -8.65 -11.78 -11.52
C GLN A 63 -7.72 -12.00 -10.34
N ILE A 64 -7.33 -13.25 -10.02
CA ILE A 64 -6.32 -13.56 -9.00
C ILE A 64 -5.01 -12.77 -9.21
N PRO A 65 -4.47 -12.64 -10.45
CA PRO A 65 -3.28 -11.84 -10.73
C PRO A 65 -3.45 -10.34 -10.45
N LEU A 66 -4.69 -9.83 -10.39
CA LEU A 66 -4.91 -8.44 -9.98
C LEU A 66 -4.53 -8.28 -8.52
N ILE A 67 -5.07 -9.10 -7.62
CA ILE A 67 -4.77 -9.05 -6.17
C ILE A 67 -3.26 -9.07 -5.93
N GLU A 68 -2.53 -9.93 -6.63
CA GLU A 68 -1.07 -10.00 -6.58
C GLU A 68 -0.39 -8.70 -7.04
N LYS A 69 -0.85 -8.09 -8.14
CA LYS A 69 -0.35 -6.78 -8.59
C LYS A 69 -0.62 -5.68 -7.56
N CYS A 70 -1.81 -5.68 -6.93
CA CYS A 70 -2.06 -4.70 -5.89
C CYS A 70 -1.11 -4.91 -4.71
N LEU A 71 -0.95 -6.16 -4.27
CA LEU A 71 -0.03 -6.50 -3.19
C LEU A 71 1.40 -6.06 -3.51
N GLN A 72 1.88 -6.34 -4.73
CA GLN A 72 3.18 -5.88 -5.21
C GLN A 72 3.31 -4.36 -5.07
N GLY A 73 2.36 -3.60 -5.63
CA GLY A 73 2.39 -2.14 -5.57
C GLY A 73 2.34 -1.58 -4.15
N VAL A 74 1.55 -2.19 -3.25
CA VAL A 74 1.48 -1.79 -1.84
C VAL A 74 2.79 -2.08 -1.10
N THR A 75 3.38 -3.25 -1.32
CA THR A 75 4.67 -3.62 -0.73
C THR A 75 5.75 -2.62 -1.13
N THR A 76 5.88 -2.32 -2.43
CA THR A 76 6.86 -1.35 -2.92
C THR A 76 6.57 0.06 -2.40
N LEU A 77 5.30 0.45 -2.24
CA LEU A 77 4.94 1.72 -1.62
C LEU A 77 5.39 1.78 -0.15
N ASN A 78 5.15 0.73 0.64
CA ASN A 78 5.55 0.68 2.04
C ASN A 78 7.08 0.86 2.17
N GLU A 79 7.85 0.19 1.31
CA GLU A 79 9.31 0.36 1.22
C GLU A 79 9.72 1.80 0.87
N ALA A 80 9.04 2.42 -0.10
CA ALA A 80 9.32 3.79 -0.51
C ALA A 80 8.95 4.83 0.56
N LEU A 81 7.81 4.64 1.24
CA LEU A 81 7.36 5.51 2.34
C LEU A 81 8.33 5.44 3.53
N ALA A 82 8.83 4.25 3.84
CA ALA A 82 9.83 4.07 4.89
C ALA A 82 11.13 4.84 4.61
N GLN A 83 11.47 5.10 3.34
CA GLN A 83 12.68 5.84 2.95
C GLN A 83 12.51 7.36 3.02
N ILE A 84 11.32 7.88 2.71
CA ILE A 84 11.06 9.34 2.68
C ILE A 84 10.60 9.90 4.03
N GLY A 85 10.28 9.02 4.99
CA GLY A 85 9.97 9.36 6.37
C GLY A 85 8.55 9.87 6.59
N ASN A 86 8.12 10.91 5.87
CA ASN A 86 6.77 11.45 6.02
C ASN A 86 6.18 11.97 4.71
N ALA A 87 4.94 11.58 4.42
CA ALA A 87 4.21 11.99 3.24
C ALA A 87 2.77 12.35 3.62
N ASP A 88 2.29 13.51 3.18
CA ASP A 88 0.96 14.02 3.55
C ASP A 88 -0.15 13.50 2.60
N TYR A 89 -0.05 12.23 2.23
CA TYR A 89 -1.07 11.55 1.45
C TYR A 89 -2.09 10.90 2.39
N LYS A 90 -3.37 11.07 2.10
CA LYS A 90 -4.47 10.47 2.89
C LYS A 90 -5.02 9.22 2.25
N GLU A 91 -4.89 9.14 0.93
CA GLU A 91 -5.47 8.08 0.11
C GLU A 91 -4.50 7.61 -0.97
N VAL A 92 -4.49 6.32 -1.23
CA VAL A 92 -3.64 5.68 -2.23
C VAL A 92 -4.46 4.73 -3.08
N GLY A 93 -4.25 4.80 -4.39
CA GLY A 93 -4.71 3.83 -5.36
C GLY A 93 -3.55 3.08 -6.02
N ILE A 94 -3.58 1.75 -6.04
CA ILE A 94 -2.64 0.95 -6.84
C ILE A 94 -3.23 0.71 -8.22
N SER A 95 -2.56 1.23 -9.25
CA SER A 95 -3.04 1.36 -10.63
C SER A 95 -1.92 1.08 -11.65
N ASN A 96 -2.14 1.37 -12.93
CA ASN A 96 -1.15 1.22 -13.99
C ASN A 96 -0.40 2.52 -14.34
N ARG A 97 -0.48 3.54 -13.47
CA ARG A 97 0.11 4.86 -13.74
C ARG A 97 0.34 5.65 -12.47
N PHE A 98 1.17 6.68 -12.59
CA PHE A 98 1.33 7.72 -11.58
C PHE A 98 0.32 8.85 -11.76
N LEU A 99 -0.33 9.27 -10.67
CA LEU A 99 -1.17 10.46 -10.66
C LEU A 99 -1.27 11.05 -9.26
N LYS A 100 -1.39 12.38 -9.16
CA LYS A 100 -1.81 13.07 -7.93
C LYS A 100 -3.16 13.74 -8.19
N THR A 101 -4.12 13.51 -7.31
CA THR A 101 -5.50 14.00 -7.44
C THR A 101 -6.06 14.46 -6.10
N ALA A 102 -7.32 14.90 -6.07
CA ALA A 102 -8.05 15.33 -4.87
C ALA A 102 -7.26 16.35 -4.01
N GLY A 103 -6.82 17.44 -4.64
CA GLY A 103 -6.00 18.44 -3.94
C GLY A 103 -4.59 17.93 -3.59
N PHE A 104 -4.08 16.96 -4.34
CA PHE A 104 -2.76 16.34 -4.19
C PHE A 104 -2.56 15.45 -2.96
N HIS A 105 -3.63 15.15 -2.22
CA HIS A 105 -3.62 14.24 -1.07
C HIS A 105 -3.95 12.79 -1.42
N THR A 106 -4.47 12.55 -2.63
CA THR A 106 -4.72 11.21 -3.16
C THR A 106 -3.72 10.93 -4.28
N ILE A 107 -3.06 9.77 -4.22
CA ILE A 107 -2.10 9.35 -5.26
C ILE A 107 -2.51 8.03 -5.91
N LEU A 108 -2.25 7.93 -7.20
CA LEU A 108 -2.23 6.67 -7.93
C LEU A 108 -0.79 6.28 -8.20
N ILE A 109 -0.51 5.00 -8.00
CA ILE A 109 0.82 4.41 -8.13
C ILE A 109 0.78 3.33 -9.19
N ASP A 110 1.80 3.25 -10.04
CA ASP A 110 1.98 2.11 -10.93
C ASP A 110 2.47 0.89 -10.13
N TRP A 111 1.73 -0.23 -10.17
CA TRP A 111 2.15 -1.48 -9.52
C TRP A 111 3.46 -2.05 -10.07
N LYS A 112 3.89 -1.63 -11.27
CA LYS A 112 5.17 -2.04 -11.88
C LYS A 112 6.35 -1.17 -11.46
N ALA A 113 6.10 -0.10 -10.71
CA ALA A 113 7.14 0.83 -10.32
C ALA A 113 8.19 0.19 -9.41
N SER A 114 9.44 0.55 -9.63
CA SER A 114 10.52 0.25 -8.69
C SER A 114 10.45 1.14 -7.43
N PRO A 115 11.09 0.74 -6.31
CA PRO A 115 11.15 1.58 -5.12
C PRO A 115 11.75 2.97 -5.37
N SER A 116 12.79 3.07 -6.21
CA SER A 116 13.43 4.35 -6.52
C SER A 116 12.53 5.28 -7.35
N GLU A 117 11.75 4.73 -8.27
CA GLU A 117 10.74 5.48 -9.02
C GLU A 117 9.64 6.01 -8.11
N LEU A 118 9.18 5.20 -7.14
CA LEU A 118 8.21 5.63 -6.15
C LEU A 118 8.75 6.72 -5.25
N VAL A 119 9.96 6.56 -4.70
CA VAL A 119 10.59 7.60 -3.88
C VAL A 119 10.66 8.92 -4.64
N ARG A 120 11.08 8.89 -5.93
CA ARG A 120 11.12 10.08 -6.77
C ARG A 120 9.74 10.70 -6.97
N PHE A 121 8.72 9.90 -7.26
CA PHE A 121 7.34 10.38 -7.44
C PHE A 121 6.76 10.97 -6.14
N LEU A 122 6.96 10.31 -5.01
CA LEU A 122 6.47 10.73 -3.70
C LEU A 122 7.13 12.03 -3.26
N ASN A 123 8.45 12.17 -3.46
CA ASN A 123 9.22 13.37 -3.14
C ASN A 123 8.99 14.53 -4.11
N HIS A 124 8.52 14.25 -5.34
CA HIS A 124 8.23 15.29 -6.30
C HIS A 124 7.05 16.15 -5.83
N ARG A 125 7.34 17.25 -5.15
CA ARG A 125 6.35 18.28 -4.81
C ARG A 125 6.18 19.19 -6.03
N LEU A 126 4.93 19.36 -6.46
CA LEU A 126 4.61 20.43 -7.39
C LEU A 126 4.84 21.75 -6.66
N ASN A 127 5.23 22.80 -7.40
CA ASN A 127 5.37 24.13 -6.83
C ASN A 127 4.07 24.54 -6.13
N THR A 128 4.13 24.85 -4.83
CA THR A 128 2.98 25.24 -4.00
C THR A 128 2.21 26.40 -4.63
N GLU A 129 2.92 27.37 -5.23
CA GLU A 129 2.29 28.52 -5.89
C GLU A 129 1.46 28.08 -7.10
N ALA A 130 2.01 27.20 -7.94
CA ALA A 130 1.31 26.64 -9.09
C ALA A 130 0.11 25.76 -8.68
N GLN A 131 0.22 25.04 -7.56
CA GLN A 131 -0.90 24.28 -6.99
C GLN A 131 -2.04 25.20 -6.55
N LEU A 132 -1.73 26.27 -5.80
CA LEU A 132 -2.72 27.24 -5.35
C LEU A 132 -3.37 27.97 -6.52
N GLU A 133 -2.59 28.35 -7.53
CA GLU A 133 -3.10 28.96 -8.76
C GLU A 133 -4.08 28.04 -9.49
N PHE A 134 -3.74 26.74 -9.63
CA PHE A 134 -4.62 25.76 -10.25
C PHE A 134 -5.93 25.59 -9.47
N LEU A 135 -5.84 25.48 -8.14
CA LEU A 135 -7.03 25.34 -7.28
C LEU A 135 -7.93 26.58 -7.37
N ASP A 136 -7.36 27.78 -7.47
CA ASP A 136 -8.15 29.00 -7.64
C ASP A 136 -8.87 29.04 -9.00
N LYS A 137 -8.20 28.61 -10.08
CA LYS A 137 -8.84 28.47 -11.40
C LYS A 137 -10.04 27.52 -11.35
N ILE A 138 -9.92 26.37 -10.68
CA ILE A 138 -11.03 25.42 -10.49
C ILE A 138 -12.15 26.04 -9.65
N ARG A 139 -11.82 26.76 -8.57
CA ARG A 139 -12.81 27.45 -7.73
C ARG A 139 -13.60 28.50 -8.52
N LEU A 140 -12.92 29.32 -9.32
CA LEU A 140 -13.55 30.32 -10.18
C LEU A 140 -14.44 29.67 -11.24
N LEU A 141 -13.99 28.58 -11.86
CA LEU A 141 -14.79 27.83 -12.83
C LEU A 141 -16.08 27.27 -12.21
N LYS A 142 -15.97 26.64 -11.03
CA LYS A 142 -17.14 26.11 -10.29
C LYS A 142 -18.16 27.21 -10.00
N LYS A 143 -17.71 28.39 -9.58
CA LYS A 143 -18.59 29.55 -9.37
C LYS A 143 -19.31 29.97 -10.64
N LYS A 144 -18.59 30.06 -11.78
CA LYS A 144 -19.17 30.40 -13.08
C LYS A 144 -20.23 29.41 -13.56
N ILE A 145 -20.03 28.12 -13.28
CA ILE A 145 -21.02 27.07 -13.61
C ILE A 145 -22.25 27.19 -12.72
N ALA A 146 -22.07 27.40 -11.41
CA ALA A 146 -23.18 27.52 -10.46
C ALA A 146 -24.00 28.81 -10.62
N SER A 147 -23.44 29.83 -11.26
CA SER A 147 -24.14 31.08 -11.58
C SER A 147 -24.85 31.07 -12.94
N ARG A 148 -24.79 29.96 -13.69
CA ARG A 148 -25.63 29.73 -14.88
C ARG A 148 -26.90 29.00 -14.47
#